data_AF-A0A1W1DH08-F1
#
_entry.id   AF-A0A1W1DH08-F1
#
_cell.length_a   1.000
_cell.length_b   1.000
_cell.length_c   1.000
_cell.angle_alpha   90.00
_cell.angle_beta   90.00
_cell.angle_gamma   90.00
#
_symmetry.space_group_name_H-M   'P 1'
#
loop_
_entity.id
_entity.type
_entity.pdbx_description
1 polymer ?
#
loop_
_entity_poly.entity_id
_entity_poly.type
_entity_poly.pdbx_seq_one_letter_code
_entity_poly.pdbx_strand_id
1 'polypeptide(L)'
;MNIDIFILMGGAGIFINLLLAIFNLLPIPPLDGGRVVSSLLPNRLSYQYDQLEPYGIIILVALLYLGVFQNVILPLVNLLLEFLSNISGLNLDYLIFCSLLKYC
;
A
#
# COMPACT_ATOMS: atom_id res chain seq x y z
N MET A 1 -1.66 -32.49 -8.60
CA MET A 1 -0.98 -31.19 -8.64
C MET A 1 -1.92 -30.20 -7.97
N ASN A 2 -1.54 -29.62 -6.82
CA ASN A 2 -2.45 -28.80 -6.02
C ASN A 2 -2.69 -27.46 -6.73
N ILE A 3 -3.80 -27.37 -7.45
CA ILE A 3 -4.31 -26.14 -8.08
C ILE A 3 -4.48 -25.03 -7.04
N ASP A 4 -4.79 -25.39 -5.79
CA ASP A 4 -4.95 -24.47 -4.66
C ASP A 4 -3.69 -23.64 -4.38
N ILE A 5 -2.49 -24.23 -4.56
CA ILE A 5 -1.22 -23.51 -4.33
C ILE A 5 -1.01 -22.41 -5.37
N PHE A 6 -1.33 -22.68 -6.64
CA PHE A 6 -1.19 -21.68 -7.70
C PHE A 6 -2.16 -20.51 -7.51
N ILE A 7 -3.38 -20.81 -7.07
CA ILE A 7 -4.38 -19.78 -6.75
C ILE A 7 -3.90 -18.94 -5.57
N LEU A 8 -3.35 -19.57 -4.52
CA LEU A 8 -2.83 -18.87 -3.35
C LEU A 8 -1.63 -17.98 -3.70
N MET A 9 -0.68 -18.46 -4.50
CA MET A 9 0.48 -17.69 -4.95
C MET A 9 0.07 -16.50 -5.83
N GLY A 10 -0.88 -16.70 -6.75
CA GLY A 10 -1.41 -15.63 -7.60
C GLY A 10 -2.10 -14.54 -6.78
N GLY A 11 -2.95 -14.94 -5.83
CA GLY A 11 -3.60 -14.01 -4.91
C GLY A 11 -2.60 -13.25 -4.03
N ALA A 12 -1.63 -13.94 -3.42
CA ALA A 12 -0.55 -13.32 -2.64
C ALA A 12 0.23 -12.27 -3.43
N GLY A 13 0.55 -12.57 -4.70
CA GLY A 13 1.20 -11.62 -5.60
C GLY A 13 0.37 -10.37 -5.84
N ILE A 14 -0.93 -10.51 -6.08
CA ILE A 14 -1.84 -9.36 -6.29
C ILE A 14 -1.86 -8.47 -5.04
N PHE A 15 -2.00 -9.05 -3.85
CA PHE A 15 -2.06 -8.28 -2.61
C PHE A 15 -0.77 -7.55 -2.27
N ILE A 16 0.38 -8.21 -2.41
CA ILE A 16 1.67 -7.57 -2.13
C ILE A 16 1.90 -6.41 -3.11
N ASN A 17 1.56 -6.56 -4.40
CA ASN A 17 1.67 -5.48 -5.37
C ASN A 17 0.70 -4.33 -5.08
N LEU A 18 -0.55 -4.62 -4.70
CA LEU A 18 -1.52 -3.59 -4.31
C LEU A 18 -1.06 -2.81 -3.09
N LEU A 19 -0.57 -3.54 -2.08
CA LEU A 19 -0.03 -2.98 -0.85
C LEU A 19 1.18 -2.10 -1.14
N LEU A 20 2.14 -2.56 -1.94
CA LEU A 20 3.29 -1.77 -2.40
C LEU A 20 2.86 -0.55 -3.21
N ALA A 21 1.88 -0.68 -4.10
CA ALA A 21 1.36 0.43 -4.90
C ALA A 21 0.74 1.53 -4.02
N ILE A 22 -0.04 1.14 -3.01
CA ILE A 22 -0.63 2.10 -2.05
C ILE A 22 0.44 2.74 -1.18
N PHE A 23 1.40 1.95 -0.68
CA PHE A 23 2.54 2.50 0.07
C PHE A 23 3.34 3.50 -0.77
N ASN A 24 3.59 3.18 -2.04
CA ASN A 24 4.29 4.07 -2.97
C ASN A 24 3.46 5.31 -3.33
N LEU A 25 2.15 5.32 -3.10
CA LEU A 25 1.31 6.50 -3.33
C LEU A 25 1.38 7.51 -2.17
N LEU A 26 1.96 7.14 -1.03
CA LEU A 26 2.05 8.03 0.12
C LEU A 26 3.02 9.20 -0.16
N PRO A 27 2.63 10.44 0.17
CA PRO A 27 3.45 11.63 -0.04
C PRO A 27 4.50 11.76 1.07
N ILE A 28 5.45 10.83 1.12
CA ILE A 28 6.54 10.81 2.10
C ILE A 28 7.87 10.69 1.32
N PRO A 29 8.85 11.59 1.54
CA PRO A 29 10.13 11.58 0.82
C PRO A 29 11.06 10.51 1.41
N PRO A 30 10.80 9.22 1.13
CA PRO A 30 11.66 8.40 0.25
C PRO A 30 10.85 7.45 -0.68
N LEU A 31 9.51 7.55 -0.67
CA LEU A 31 8.57 6.78 -1.48
C LEU A 31 8.22 7.55 -2.77
N ASP A 32 7.79 6.84 -3.82
CA ASP A 32 7.55 7.43 -5.15
C ASP A 32 6.52 8.58 -5.12
N GLY A 33 5.49 8.49 -4.28
CA GLY A 33 4.45 9.50 -4.10
C GLY A 33 5.00 10.81 -3.54
N GLY A 34 6.04 10.76 -2.71
CA GLY A 34 6.75 11.95 -2.26
C GLY A 34 7.44 12.69 -3.41
N ARG A 35 7.98 11.96 -4.40
CA ARG A 35 8.61 12.55 -5.59
C ARG A 35 7.58 13.13 -6.55
N VAL A 36 6.43 12.48 -6.69
CA VAL A 36 5.29 13.00 -7.47
C VAL A 36 4.78 14.31 -6.89
N VAL A 37 4.68 14.40 -5.56
CA VAL A 37 4.31 15.66 -4.91
C VAL A 37 5.40 16.72 -5.13
N SER A 38 6.67 16.40 -4.90
CA SER A 38 7.77 17.36 -5.12
C SER A 38 7.79 17.93 -6.55
N SER A 39 7.50 17.10 -7.57
CA SER A 39 7.46 17.53 -8.98
C SER A 39 6.20 18.31 -9.38
N LEU A 40 5.09 18.13 -8.67
CA LEU A 40 3.86 18.91 -8.86
C LEU A 40 3.94 20.30 -8.18
N LEU A 41 4.82 20.47 -7.17
CA LEU A 41 4.98 21.73 -6.46
C LEU A 41 5.95 22.69 -7.18
N PRO A 42 5.75 24.02 -7.06
CA PRO A 42 6.66 25.01 -7.63
C PRO A 42 8.04 24.94 -6.96
N ASN A 43 9.10 25.25 -7.73
CA ASN A 43 10.53 25.10 -7.36
C ASN A 43 10.94 25.56 -5.94
N ARG A 44 10.26 26.55 -5.37
CA ARG A 44 10.54 27.02 -4.01
C ARG A 44 10.07 26.04 -2.94
N LEU A 45 8.91 25.43 -3.14
CA LEU A 45 8.33 24.47 -2.21
C LEU A 45 8.92 23.07 -2.38
N SER A 46 9.30 22.69 -3.61
CA SER A 46 10.02 21.43 -3.84
C SER A 46 11.34 21.40 -3.06
N TYR A 47 12.11 22.48 -3.08
CA TYR A 47 13.37 22.58 -2.32
C TYR A 47 13.18 22.51 -0.80
N GLN A 48 12.05 22.97 -0.28
CA GLN A 48 11.70 22.82 1.14
C GLN A 48 11.26 21.39 1.46
N TYR A 49 10.56 20.76 0.53
CA TYR A 49 10.11 19.38 0.65
C TYR A 49 11.26 18.38 0.58
N ASP A 50 12.24 18.62 -0.30
CA ASP A 50 13.42 17.77 -0.46
C ASP A 50 14.32 17.81 0.79
N GLN A 51 14.26 18.87 1.62
CA GLN A 51 14.95 18.91 2.91
C GLN A 51 14.39 17.90 3.94
N LEU A 52 13.20 17.34 3.70
CA LEU A 52 12.61 16.29 4.55
C LEU A 52 13.13 14.89 4.19
N GLU A 53 13.85 14.72 3.08
CA GLU A 53 14.36 13.44 2.59
C GLU A 53 15.18 12.65 3.66
N PRO A 54 16.07 13.28 4.46
CA PRO A 54 16.79 12.56 5.53
C PRO A 54 15.89 12.07 6.68
N TYR A 55 14.75 12.74 6.90
CA TYR A 55 13.79 12.39 7.95
C TYR A 55 12.70 11.43 7.46
N GLY A 56 12.64 11.13 6.17
CA GLY A 56 11.59 10.33 5.55
C GLY A 56 11.40 8.96 6.19
N ILE A 57 12.49 8.25 6.48
CA ILE A 57 12.44 6.94 7.15
C ILE A 57 11.88 7.05 8.57
N ILE A 58 12.27 8.11 9.29
CA ILE A 58 11.82 8.33 10.67
C ILE A 58 10.31 8.62 10.69
N ILE A 59 9.84 9.47 9.77
CA ILE A 59 8.41 9.79 9.59
C ILE A 59 7.63 8.52 9.23
N LEU A 60 8.15 7.70 8.33
CA LEU A 60 7.52 6.44 7.93
C LEU A 60 7.36 5.48 9.12
N VAL A 61 8.43 5.27 9.89
CA VAL A 61 8.40 4.40 11.08
C VAL A 61 7.42 4.93 12.13
N ALA A 62 7.40 6.25 12.35
CA ALA A 62 6.44 6.88 13.26
C ALA A 62 4.99 6.66 12.78
N LEU A 63 4.73 6.76 11.48
CA LEU A 63 3.40 6.51 10.88
C LEU A 63 2.95 5.05 11.07
N LEU A 64 3.86 4.10 10.87
CA LEU A 64 3.62 2.68 11.12
C LEU A 64 3.29 2.43 12.60
N TYR A 65 4.04 3.06 13.51
CA TYR A 65 3.80 2.95 14.95
C TYR A 65 2.47 3.58 15.39
N LEU A 66 2.06 4.69 14.76
CA LEU A 66 0.76 5.35 15.01
C LEU A 66 -0.45 4.53 14.52
N GLY A 67 -0.23 3.41 13.83
CA GLY A 67 -1.32 2.58 13.30
C GLY A 67 -1.92 3.11 11.99
N VAL A 68 -1.24 4.01 11.29
CA VAL A 68 -1.69 4.52 9.98
C VAL A 68 -1.77 3.39 8.95
N PHE A 69 -0.91 2.39 9.06
CA PHE A 69 -0.99 1.16 8.26
C PHE A 69 -2.38 0.48 8.39
N GLN A 70 -2.84 0.28 9.63
CA GLN A 70 -4.10 -0.41 9.88
C GLN A 70 -5.31 0.46 9.54
N ASN A 71 -5.25 1.76 9.83
CA ASN A 71 -6.40 2.65 9.71
C ASN A 71 -6.57 3.28 8.31
N VAL A 72 -5.50 3.36 7.51
CA VAL A 72 -5.52 4.02 6.20
C VAL A 72 -5.20 3.04 5.07
N ILE A 73 -4.13 2.25 5.20
CA ILE A 73 -3.67 1.39 4.11
C ILE A 73 -4.59 0.18 3.95
N LEU A 74 -4.90 -0.54 5.03
CA LEU A 74 -5.79 -1.71 4.95
C LEU A 74 -7.18 -1.43 4.36
N PRO A 75 -7.94 -0.41 4.81
CA PRO A 75 -9.26 -0.14 4.21
C PRO A 75 -9.15 0.28 2.74
N LEU A 76 -8.07 0.96 2.34
CA LEU A 76 -7.84 1.32 0.96
C LEU A 76 -7.50 0.09 0.09
N VAL A 77 -6.68 -0.84 0.61
CA VAL A 77 -6.43 -2.13 -0.05
C VAL A 77 -7.73 -2.91 -0.20
N ASN A 78 -8.54 -3.01 0.86
CA ASN A 78 -9.81 -3.75 0.85
C ASN A 78 -10.79 -3.16 -0.17
N LEU A 79 -10.93 -1.84 -0.22
CA LEU A 79 -11.75 -1.16 -1.21
C LEU A 79 -11.29 -1.50 -2.63
N LEU A 80 -9.98 -1.41 -2.91
CA LEU A 80 -9.46 -1.74 -4.24
C LEU A 80 -9.65 -3.23 -4.59
N LEU A 81 -9.51 -4.14 -3.64
CA LEU A 81 -9.76 -5.56 -3.84
C LEU A 81 -11.23 -5.84 -4.14
N GLU A 82 -12.16 -5.19 -3.43
CA GLU A 82 -13.60 -5.27 -3.71
C GLU A 82 -13.93 -4.70 -5.11
N PHE A 83 -13.32 -3.58 -5.50
CA PHE A 83 -13.49 -3.07 -6.86
C PHE A 83 -12.96 -4.07 -7.91
N LEU A 84 -11.79 -4.65 -7.67
CA LEU A 84 -11.19 -5.63 -8.59
C LEU A 84 -11.98 -6.94 -8.64
N SER A 85 -12.54 -7.41 -7.52
CA SER A 85 -13.36 -8.62 -7.48
C SER A 85 -14.66 -8.43 -8.24
N ASN A 86 -15.31 -7.26 -8.09
CA ASN A 86 -16.52 -6.91 -8.84
C ASN A 86 -16.28 -6.83 -10.36
N ILE A 87 -15.12 -6.31 -10.78
CA ILE A 87 -14.79 -6.17 -12.22
C ILE A 87 -14.35 -7.51 -12.83
N SER A 88 -13.52 -8.27 -12.11
CA SER A 88 -12.94 -9.52 -12.63
C SER A 88 -13.84 -10.74 -12.46
N GLY A 89 -14.85 -10.66 -11.59
CA GLY A 89 -15.70 -11.80 -11.24
C GLY A 89 -14.97 -12.89 -10.44
N LEU A 90 -13.74 -12.63 -9.96
CA LEU A 90 -13.01 -13.52 -9.06
C LEU A 90 -13.34 -13.20 -7.59
N ASN A 91 -13.63 -14.23 -6.80
CA ASN A 91 -13.67 -14.12 -5.34
C ASN A 91 -12.23 -14.01 -4.79
N LEU A 92 -11.71 -12.76 -4.73
CA LEU A 92 -10.41 -12.43 -4.12
C LEU A 92 -10.44 -12.41 -2.58
N ASP A 93 -11.58 -12.74 -1.97
CA ASP A 93 -11.85 -12.69 -0.53
C ASP A 93 -10.95 -13.62 0.31
N TYR A 94 -10.41 -14.69 -0.31
CA TYR A 94 -9.49 -15.63 0.35
C TYR A 94 -8.22 -14.97 0.88
N LEU A 95 -7.83 -13.80 0.37
CA LEU A 95 -6.67 -13.06 0.86
C LEU A 95 -6.96 -12.13 2.04
N ILE A 96 -8.20 -11.64 2.14
CA ILE A 96 -8.62 -10.72 3.20
C ILE A 96 -8.71 -11.47 4.54
N PHE A 97 -9.19 -12.71 4.50
CA PHE A 97 -9.52 -13.47 5.72
C PHE A 97 -8.29 -13.97 6.50
N CYS A 98 -7.17 -14.26 5.82
CA CYS A 98 -5.97 -14.81 6.49
C CYS A 98 -5.06 -13.71 7.09
N SER A 99 -5.13 -12.48 6.58
CA SER A 99 -4.24 -11.39 7.00
C SER A 99 -4.81 -10.52 8.14
N LEU A 100 -6.14 -10.49 8.32
CA LEU A 100 -6.81 -9.57 9.27
C LEU A 100 -7.39 -10.24 10.53
N LEU A 101 -7.64 -11.55 10.53
CA LEU A 101 -8.16 -12.26 11.71
C LEU A 101 -7.30 -13.48 12.00
N LYS A 102 -6.78 -13.49 13.22
CA LYS A 102 -5.92 -14.48 13.86
C LYS A 102 -6.60 -15.88 13.96
N TYR A 103 -6.90 -16.53 12.83
CA TYR A 103 -7.49 -17.87 12.77
C TYR A 103 -7.02 -18.64 11.52
N CYS A 104 -5.81 -19.19 11.62
CA CYS A 104 -5.43 -20.50 11.12
C CYS A 104 -4.56 -21.14 12.20
#